data_AF-A0A928MYF8-F1
#
_entry.id   AF-A0A928MYF8-F1
#
_cell.length_a   1.000
_cell.length_b   1.000
_cell.length_c   1.000
_cell.angle_alpha   90.00
_cell.angle_beta   90.00
_cell.angle_gamma   90.00
#
_symmetry.space_group_name_H-M   'P 1'
#
loop_
_entity.id
_entity.type
_entity.pdbx_description
1 polymer ?
#
loop_
_entity_poly.entity_id
_entity_poly.type
_entity_poly.pdbx_seq_one_letter_code
_entity_poly.pdbx_strand_id
1 'polypeptide(L)'
;MLDRAINVKFKKAEIIWVYSDVEAVPFNNGYFTVDLKFFFRIKLDVFCGVGQPTCIEGLATFDKKVILFGSEGSAKVFTSKYKPDESDTQLWQKTNLPKAQIEVVDPIALAARLVEGNNCDCCCGETDVNSLPECVCRVFDDLIVDNGTKRVYVTLGLFTITRIMRKVQLVVPVIDFCIPENECIASTENNPCELFERLTFPVDEFFPPERNHFDSPDYNNCCCN
;
A
#
# COMPACT_ATOMS: atom_id res chain seq x y z
N MET A 1 -7.44 -29.17 20.35
CA MET A 1 -8.71 -29.46 19.62
C MET A 1 -8.43 -29.84 18.18
N LEU A 2 -7.63 -29.04 17.48
CA LEU A 2 -7.15 -29.31 16.13
C LEU A 2 -6.43 -30.67 16.00
N ASP A 3 -5.78 -31.16 17.06
CA ASP A 3 -5.07 -32.45 17.04
C ASP A 3 -5.97 -33.67 16.79
N ARG A 4 -7.27 -33.56 17.11
CA ARG A 4 -8.28 -34.60 16.84
C ARG A 4 -8.97 -34.43 15.49
N ALA A 5 -8.58 -33.41 14.72
CA ALA A 5 -9.19 -33.14 13.43
C ALA A 5 -8.85 -34.22 12.41
N ILE A 6 -9.87 -34.60 11.64
CA ILE A 6 -9.80 -35.50 10.48
C ILE A 6 -9.93 -34.68 9.20
N ASN A 7 -10.73 -33.61 9.22
CA ASN A 7 -10.94 -32.74 8.07
C ASN A 7 -11.19 -31.29 8.53
N VAL A 8 -10.90 -30.35 7.65
CA VAL A 8 -11.17 -28.92 7.84
C VAL A 8 -11.88 -28.36 6.62
N LYS A 9 -12.90 -27.53 6.83
CA LYS A 9 -13.55 -26.76 5.77
C LYS A 9 -13.37 -25.28 6.02
N PHE A 10 -12.99 -24.56 4.98
CA PHE A 10 -12.85 -23.12 5.06
C PHE A 10 -14.22 -22.45 5.11
N LYS A 11 -14.40 -21.49 6.02
CA LYS A 11 -15.64 -20.71 6.14
C LYS A 11 -15.47 -19.27 5.66
N LYS A 12 -14.47 -18.56 6.18
CA LYS A 12 -14.27 -17.13 5.90
C LYS A 12 -12.81 -16.75 6.13
N ALA A 13 -12.31 -15.79 5.37
CA ALA A 13 -11.13 -15.03 5.77
C ALA A 13 -11.37 -13.54 5.55
N GLU A 14 -10.77 -12.77 6.44
CA GLU A 14 -10.89 -11.32 6.51
C GLU A 14 -9.52 -10.72 6.75
N ILE A 15 -9.22 -9.59 6.12
CA ILE A 15 -8.04 -8.78 6.48
C ILE A 15 -8.44 -7.91 7.67
N ILE A 16 -7.81 -8.15 8.82
CA ILE A 16 -8.12 -7.42 10.05
C ILE A 16 -7.22 -6.20 10.21
N TRP A 17 -5.99 -6.28 9.71
CA TRP A 17 -5.05 -5.18 9.75
C TRP A 17 -3.96 -5.35 8.70
N VAL A 18 -3.40 -4.23 8.26
CA VAL A 18 -2.22 -4.17 7.41
C VAL A 18 -1.25 -3.19 8.04
N TYR A 19 -0.12 -3.70 8.50
CA TYR A 19 1.01 -2.86 8.87
C TYR A 19 1.70 -2.39 7.59
N SER A 20 2.13 -1.14 7.57
CA SER A 20 2.90 -0.57 6.47
C SER A 20 4.04 0.28 7.00
N ASP A 21 5.25 0.06 6.51
CA ASP A 21 6.38 0.97 6.70
C ASP A 21 6.97 1.41 5.36
N VAL A 22 7.45 2.65 5.30
CA VAL A 22 8.03 3.25 4.10
C VAL A 22 9.47 3.65 4.40
N GLU A 23 10.39 3.22 3.54
CA GLU A 23 11.81 3.53 3.64
C GLU A 23 12.36 4.00 2.29
N ALA A 24 13.29 4.95 2.31
CA ALA A 24 13.99 5.37 1.09
C ALA A 24 14.98 4.30 0.64
N VAL A 25 15.08 4.05 -0.66
CA VAL A 25 16.06 3.11 -1.21
C VAL A 25 17.43 3.81 -1.31
N PRO A 26 18.50 3.27 -0.69
CA PRO A 26 19.83 3.84 -0.83
C PRO A 26 20.27 3.90 -2.29
N PHE A 27 20.90 5.00 -2.69
CA PHE A 27 21.46 5.21 -4.04
C PHE A 27 20.46 5.22 -5.20
N ASN A 28 19.14 5.16 -4.94
CA ASN A 28 18.11 5.25 -5.97
C ASN A 28 17.11 6.36 -5.62
N ASN A 29 17.45 7.58 -6.03
CA ASN A 29 16.71 8.78 -5.65
C ASN A 29 15.25 8.71 -6.15
N GLY A 30 14.34 9.08 -5.26
CA GLY A 30 12.90 9.06 -5.54
C GLY A 30 12.24 7.67 -5.48
N TYR A 31 12.99 6.59 -5.22
CA TYR A 31 12.43 5.26 -4.99
C TYR A 31 12.30 4.96 -3.50
N PHE A 32 11.18 4.33 -3.15
CA PHE A 32 10.84 3.96 -1.78
C PHE A 32 10.42 2.50 -1.73
N THR A 33 10.88 1.81 -0.70
CA THR A 33 10.38 0.49 -0.32
C THR A 33 9.16 0.67 0.56
N VAL A 34 8.10 -0.08 0.29
CA VAL A 34 6.94 -0.20 1.16
C VAL A 34 6.87 -1.63 1.66
N ASP A 35 7.12 -1.80 2.95
CA ASP A 35 7.04 -3.08 3.65
C ASP A 35 5.65 -3.25 4.24
N LEU A 36 4.94 -4.29 3.79
CA LEU A 36 3.58 -4.58 4.20
C LEU A 36 3.53 -5.91 4.95
N LYS A 37 2.88 -5.92 6.11
CA LYS A 37 2.49 -7.16 6.81
C LYS A 37 0.99 -7.21 6.94
N PHE A 38 0.39 -8.20 6.27
CA PHE A 38 -1.04 -8.47 6.30
C PHE A 38 -1.37 -9.42 7.45
N PHE A 39 -2.43 -9.12 8.19
CA PHE A 39 -2.96 -9.97 9.25
C PHE A 39 -4.35 -10.45 8.83
N PHE A 40 -4.52 -11.77 8.79
CA PHE A 40 -5.76 -12.41 8.36
C PHE A 40 -6.43 -13.13 9.53
N ARG A 41 -7.72 -12.88 9.74
CA ARG A 41 -8.56 -13.74 10.58
C ARG A 41 -9.19 -14.79 9.69
N ILE A 42 -8.93 -16.06 9.98
CA ILE A 42 -9.44 -17.20 9.23
C ILE A 42 -10.42 -17.95 10.11
N LYS A 43 -11.62 -18.24 9.60
CA LYS A 43 -12.60 -19.11 10.25
C LYS A 43 -12.69 -20.44 9.51
N LEU A 44 -12.58 -21.53 10.25
CA LEU A 44 -12.58 -22.90 9.74
C LEU A 44 -13.56 -23.76 10.52
N ASP A 45 -14.25 -24.66 9.84
CA ASP A 45 -14.99 -25.75 10.46
C ASP A 45 -14.11 -26.99 10.57
N VAL A 46 -13.92 -27.50 11.78
CA VAL A 46 -13.11 -28.67 12.09
C VAL A 46 -14.00 -29.88 12.36
N PHE A 47 -13.70 -30.98 11.69
CA PHE A 47 -14.42 -32.25 11.82
C PHE A 47 -13.54 -33.27 12.55
N CYS A 48 -13.97 -33.74 13.72
CA CYS A 48 -13.23 -34.68 14.58
C CYS A 48 -13.81 -36.10 14.60
N GLY A 49 -14.70 -36.45 13.65
CA GLY A 49 -15.39 -37.75 13.62
C GLY A 49 -16.86 -37.61 13.24
N VAL A 50 -17.72 -38.44 13.84
CA VAL A 50 -19.18 -38.38 13.65
C VAL A 50 -19.75 -37.35 14.62
N GLY A 51 -20.08 -36.16 14.13
CA GLY A 51 -20.63 -35.08 14.95
C GLY A 51 -20.73 -33.74 14.20
N GLN A 52 -21.30 -32.75 14.87
CA GLN A 52 -21.35 -31.38 14.35
C GLN A 52 -19.94 -30.79 14.28
N PRO A 53 -19.55 -30.14 13.16
CA PRO A 53 -18.27 -29.46 13.09
C PRO A 53 -18.17 -28.34 14.12
N THR A 54 -16.97 -28.13 14.64
CA THR A 54 -16.70 -26.98 15.51
C THR A 54 -16.01 -25.88 14.70
N CYS A 55 -16.53 -24.66 14.81
CA CYS A 55 -15.90 -23.50 14.23
C CYS A 55 -14.70 -23.10 15.10
N ILE A 56 -13.53 -22.95 14.47
CA ILE A 56 -12.34 -22.37 15.08
C ILE A 56 -11.92 -21.14 14.31
N GLU A 57 -11.09 -20.32 14.95
CA GLU A 57 -10.46 -19.17 14.32
C GLU A 57 -8.95 -19.29 14.40
N GLY A 58 -8.27 -18.72 13.42
CA GLY A 58 -6.81 -18.69 13.37
C GLY A 58 -6.32 -17.36 12.79
N LEU A 59 -5.12 -16.99 13.22
CA LEU A 59 -4.37 -15.87 12.65
C LEU A 59 -3.40 -16.41 11.59
N ALA A 60 -3.37 -15.77 10.42
CA ALA A 60 -2.29 -15.93 9.46
C ALA A 60 -1.67 -14.58 9.13
N THR A 61 -0.38 -14.59 8.78
CA THR A 61 0.34 -13.39 8.35
C THR A 61 0.97 -13.58 6.98
N PHE A 62 1.11 -12.50 6.23
CA PHE A 62 1.81 -12.49 4.94
C PHE A 62 2.59 -11.18 4.79
N ASP A 63 3.86 -11.30 4.45
CA ASP A 63 4.73 -10.15 4.22
C ASP A 63 4.90 -9.90 2.72
N LYS A 64 4.74 -8.63 2.31
CA LYS A 64 4.90 -8.18 0.93
C LYS A 64 5.75 -6.91 0.90
N LYS A 65 6.84 -6.95 0.16
CA LYS A 65 7.71 -5.79 -0.11
C LYS A 65 7.48 -5.31 -1.54
N VAL A 66 7.24 -4.02 -1.73
CA VAL A 66 7.17 -3.38 -3.06
C VAL A 66 8.09 -2.18 -3.13
N ILE A 67 8.59 -1.86 -4.31
CA ILE A 67 9.38 -0.66 -4.58
C ILE A 67 8.58 0.24 -5.51
N LEU A 68 8.36 1.48 -5.10
CA LEU A 68 7.55 2.46 -5.83
C LEU A 68 8.33 3.77 -5.99
N PHE A 69 8.14 4.44 -7.12
CA PHE A 69 8.69 5.78 -7.35
C PHE A 69 7.75 6.83 -6.75
N GLY A 70 8.26 7.65 -5.83
CA GLY A 70 7.53 8.67 -5.09
C GLY A 70 8.07 10.09 -5.30
N SER A 71 8.90 10.28 -6.33
CA SER A 71 9.65 11.51 -6.61
C SER A 71 10.66 11.88 -5.51
N GLU A 72 11.48 12.89 -5.76
CA GLU A 72 12.48 13.39 -4.81
C GLU A 72 11.86 14.42 -3.84
N GLY A 73 12.32 14.41 -2.58
CA GLY A 73 11.84 15.33 -1.55
C GLY A 73 12.97 15.70 -0.63
N SER A 74 13.71 16.75 -0.98
CA SER A 74 14.87 17.25 -0.22
C SER A 74 14.49 18.13 0.99
N ALA A 75 13.23 18.57 1.08
CA ALA A 75 12.75 19.44 2.14
C ALA A 75 12.39 18.67 3.42
N LYS A 76 12.77 19.21 4.58
CA LYS A 76 12.28 18.76 5.90
C LYS A 76 10.98 19.48 6.23
N VAL A 77 9.93 18.72 6.57
CA VAL A 77 8.61 19.27 6.88
C VAL A 77 8.35 19.16 8.39
N PHE A 78 8.10 20.29 9.04
CA PHE A 78 7.69 20.38 10.44
C PHE A 78 6.19 20.73 10.50
N THR A 79 5.41 20.03 11.34
CA THR A 79 3.95 20.20 11.40
C THR A 79 3.49 20.46 12.84
N SER A 80 2.66 21.48 13.06
CA SER A 80 2.14 21.87 14.38
C SER A 80 0.95 21.03 14.89
N LYS A 81 0.73 19.82 14.36
CA LYS A 81 -0.45 19.01 14.69
C LYS A 81 -0.29 18.33 16.05
N TYR A 82 -1.11 18.73 17.02
CA TYR A 82 -1.27 18.08 18.32
C TYR A 82 -1.82 16.65 18.17
N LYS A 83 -1.14 15.67 18.76
CA LYS A 83 -1.63 14.28 18.91
C LYS A 83 -1.82 13.98 20.40
N PRO A 84 -3.05 13.74 20.88
CA PRO A 84 -3.33 13.59 22.31
C PRO A 84 -2.78 12.30 22.96
N ASP A 85 -2.58 11.21 22.19
CA ASP A 85 -2.30 9.87 22.73
C ASP A 85 -0.94 9.26 22.32
N GLU A 86 -0.07 10.04 21.66
CA GLU A 86 1.28 9.61 21.30
C GLU A 86 2.28 10.63 21.83
N SER A 87 3.46 10.17 22.26
CA SER A 87 4.58 11.09 22.46
C SER A 87 4.84 11.80 21.13
N ASP A 88 4.79 13.13 21.13
CA ASP A 88 5.11 13.99 19.99
C ASP A 88 6.61 13.93 19.69
N THR A 89 7.09 12.73 19.40
CA THR A 89 8.33 12.50 18.70
C THR A 89 8.02 12.86 17.26
N GLN A 90 7.95 14.15 16.95
CA GLN A 90 8.12 14.62 15.58
C GLN A 90 9.34 13.87 15.03
N LEU A 91 9.06 12.88 14.19
CA LEU A 91 10.00 11.89 13.69
C LEU A 91 11.11 12.61 12.93
N TRP A 92 12.16 13.04 13.64
CA TRP A 92 13.31 13.76 13.09
C TRP A 92 13.87 13.06 11.85
N GLN A 93 13.75 11.72 11.80
CA GLN A 93 14.28 10.86 10.75
C GLN A 93 13.32 10.55 9.58
N LYS A 94 12.00 10.82 9.69
CA LYS A 94 11.01 10.49 8.63
C LYS A 94 10.31 11.73 8.04
N THR A 95 10.90 12.92 8.15
CA THR A 95 10.33 14.12 7.52
C THR A 95 10.32 13.97 6.00
N ASN A 96 9.17 14.16 5.36
CA ASN A 96 8.94 14.14 3.91
C ASN A 96 9.00 12.78 3.19
N LEU A 97 8.93 11.64 3.89
CA LEU A 97 8.63 10.37 3.20
C LEU A 97 7.23 10.42 2.56
N PRO A 98 7.03 9.82 1.38
CA PRO A 98 5.70 9.73 0.79
C PRO A 98 4.81 8.84 1.67
N LYS A 99 3.53 9.16 1.73
CA LYS A 99 2.55 8.39 2.48
C LYS A 99 2.14 7.16 1.67
N ALA A 100 2.28 5.97 2.24
CA ALA A 100 1.70 4.76 1.67
C ALA A 100 0.18 4.70 1.90
N GLN A 101 -0.55 4.27 0.88
CA GLN A 101 -1.95 3.91 0.94
C GLN A 101 -2.12 2.53 0.34
N ILE A 102 -2.77 1.65 1.11
CA ILE A 102 -3.01 0.27 0.74
C ILE A 102 -4.52 0.08 0.69
N GLU A 103 -5.02 -0.27 -0.48
CA GLU A 103 -6.41 -0.66 -0.69
C GLU A 103 -6.47 -2.18 -0.81
N VAL A 104 -7.33 -2.79 0.00
CA VAL A 104 -7.46 -4.24 0.12
C VAL A 104 -8.92 -4.65 0.04
N VAL A 105 -9.16 -5.87 -0.40
CA VAL A 105 -10.45 -6.56 -0.33
C VAL A 105 -10.25 -7.85 0.47
N ASP A 106 -11.31 -8.31 1.13
CA ASP A 106 -11.27 -9.59 1.83
C ASP A 106 -10.79 -10.72 0.90
N PRO A 107 -9.89 -11.58 1.40
CA PRO A 107 -9.23 -12.60 0.59
C PRO A 107 -10.22 -13.68 0.13
N ILE A 108 -9.96 -14.24 -1.06
CA ILE A 108 -10.69 -15.40 -1.56
C ILE A 108 -10.04 -16.67 -1.01
N ALA A 109 -10.84 -17.52 -0.37
CA ALA A 109 -10.41 -18.82 0.08
C ALA A 109 -10.20 -19.77 -1.10
N LEU A 110 -8.97 -20.23 -1.32
CA LEU A 110 -8.65 -21.14 -2.43
C LEU A 110 -8.47 -22.59 -1.97
N ALA A 111 -7.81 -22.79 -0.83
CA ALA A 111 -7.62 -24.12 -0.25
C ALA A 111 -7.41 -24.06 1.26
N ALA A 112 -7.75 -25.15 1.94
CA ALA A 112 -7.38 -25.42 3.32
C ALA A 112 -6.90 -26.88 3.41
N ARG A 113 -5.77 -27.11 4.07
CA ARG A 113 -5.16 -28.43 4.23
C ARG A 113 -4.75 -28.64 5.66
N LEU A 114 -5.27 -29.71 6.26
CA LEU A 114 -4.81 -30.19 7.55
C LEU A 114 -3.52 -30.98 7.35
N VAL A 115 -2.49 -30.62 8.10
CA VAL A 115 -1.16 -31.23 8.03
C VAL A 115 -0.74 -31.63 9.44
N GLU A 116 -0.21 -32.84 9.57
CA GLU A 116 0.37 -33.29 10.83
C GLU A 116 1.77 -32.68 10.97
N GLY A 117 2.03 -32.09 12.13
CA GLY A 117 3.31 -31.51 12.48
C GLY A 117 4.33 -32.62 12.58
N ASN A 118 5.19 -32.74 11.57
CA ASN A 118 6.43 -33.47 11.76
C ASN A 118 7.28 -32.68 12.77
N ASN A 119 8.02 -33.40 13.63
CA ASN A 119 9.13 -32.88 14.44
C ASN A 119 10.27 -32.38 13.53
N CYS A 120 9.97 -31.44 12.66
CA CYS A 120 10.94 -30.68 11.90
C CYS A 120 11.53 -29.70 12.90
N ASP A 121 12.82 -29.90 13.19
CA ASP A 121 13.68 -29.00 13.98
C ASP A 121 13.99 -27.68 13.24
N CYS A 122 13.16 -27.36 12.24
CA CYS A 122 13.24 -26.23 11.36
C CYS A 122 12.10 -25.28 11.72
N CYS A 123 12.42 -24.03 12.00
CA CYS A 123 11.53 -22.93 12.43
C CYS A 123 10.48 -22.53 11.36
N CYS A 124 9.74 -23.50 10.83
CA CYS A 124 8.83 -23.35 9.71
C CYS A 124 7.51 -22.76 10.22
N GLY A 125 7.45 -21.44 10.31
CA GLY A 125 6.20 -20.70 10.40
C GLY A 125 5.73 -20.35 11.82
N GLU A 126 6.63 -20.24 12.80
CA GLU A 126 6.27 -19.65 14.08
C GLU A 126 5.96 -18.17 13.88
N THR A 127 4.67 -17.82 13.95
CA THR A 127 4.29 -16.43 14.12
C THR A 127 4.57 -16.10 15.58
N ASP A 128 5.58 -15.29 15.87
CA ASP A 128 5.86 -14.87 17.25
C ASP A 128 4.67 -14.06 17.77
N VAL A 129 3.84 -14.75 18.54
CA VAL A 129 2.59 -14.22 19.10
C VAL A 129 2.86 -13.02 20.00
N ASN A 130 4.04 -12.94 20.61
CA ASN A 130 4.44 -11.83 21.47
C ASN A 130 4.77 -10.55 20.68
N SER A 131 5.11 -10.67 19.40
CA SER A 131 5.37 -9.54 18.50
C SER A 131 4.10 -8.97 17.87
N LEU A 132 2.93 -9.55 18.17
CA LEU A 132 1.67 -9.12 17.58
C LEU A 132 1.22 -7.77 18.17
N PRO A 133 0.75 -6.85 17.33
CA PRO A 133 0.14 -5.61 17.78
C PRO A 133 -1.13 -5.88 18.60
N GLU A 134 -1.35 -5.08 19.64
CA GLU A 134 -2.49 -5.25 20.54
C GLU A 134 -3.84 -5.16 19.80
N CYS A 135 -3.94 -4.31 18.77
CA CYS A 135 -5.16 -4.20 17.95
C CYS A 135 -5.51 -5.50 17.21
N VAL A 136 -4.50 -6.30 16.82
CA VAL A 136 -4.70 -7.61 16.19
C VAL A 136 -5.15 -8.62 17.23
N CYS A 137 -4.51 -8.64 18.40
CA CYS A 137 -4.85 -9.56 19.49
C CYS A 137 -6.31 -9.37 19.97
N ARG A 138 -6.78 -8.13 20.09
CA ARG A 138 -8.16 -7.80 20.53
C ARG A 138 -9.26 -8.31 19.61
N VAL A 139 -8.95 -8.75 18.39
CA VAL A 139 -9.94 -9.31 17.45
C VAL A 139 -10.33 -10.74 17.80
N PHE A 140 -9.46 -11.45 18.53
CA PHE A 140 -9.67 -12.83 18.94
C PHE A 140 -10.13 -12.85 20.40
N ASP A 141 -11.21 -13.56 20.67
CA ASP A 141 -11.79 -13.67 22.02
C ASP A 141 -10.94 -14.54 22.96
N ASP A 142 -10.19 -15.49 22.38
CA ASP A 142 -9.30 -16.42 23.07
C ASP A 142 -7.82 -16.12 22.81
N LEU A 143 -6.94 -16.64 23.66
CA LEU A 143 -5.50 -16.56 23.46
C LEU A 143 -5.11 -17.21 22.12
N ILE A 144 -4.27 -16.54 21.33
CA ILE A 144 -3.67 -17.13 20.12
C ILE A 144 -2.62 -18.15 20.58
N VAL A 145 -2.85 -19.44 20.29
CA VAL A 145 -1.97 -20.53 20.75
C VAL A 145 -1.37 -21.27 19.56
N ASP A 146 -0.03 -21.36 19.52
CA ASP A 146 0.74 -22.16 18.54
C ASP A 146 1.47 -23.31 19.25
N ASN A 147 0.72 -24.22 19.88
CA ASN A 147 1.28 -25.38 20.58
C ASN A 147 0.68 -26.72 20.12
N GLY A 148 0.00 -26.73 18.96
CA GLY A 148 -0.67 -27.90 18.41
C GLY A 148 0.27 -28.82 17.63
N THR A 149 0.00 -30.12 17.66
CA THR A 149 0.70 -31.13 16.85
C THR A 149 0.18 -31.19 15.41
N LYS A 150 -1.03 -30.69 15.15
CA LYS A 150 -1.55 -30.50 13.78
C LYS A 150 -1.58 -29.02 13.44
N ARG A 151 -1.42 -28.69 12.16
CA ARG A 151 -1.47 -27.33 11.62
C ARG A 151 -2.40 -27.29 10.41
N VAL A 152 -3.06 -26.16 10.21
CA VAL A 152 -3.85 -25.91 8.98
C VAL A 152 -3.11 -24.92 8.11
N TYR A 153 -2.80 -25.34 6.88
CA TYR A 153 -2.30 -24.45 5.85
C TYR A 153 -3.46 -23.99 4.99
N VAL A 154 -3.54 -22.68 4.75
CA VAL A 154 -4.54 -22.09 3.87
C VAL A 154 -3.87 -21.45 2.66
N THR A 155 -4.58 -21.45 1.54
CA THR A 155 -4.20 -20.70 0.34
C THR A 155 -5.26 -19.63 0.13
N LEU A 156 -4.81 -18.38 0.12
CA LEU A 156 -5.65 -17.19 -0.03
C LEU A 156 -5.31 -16.48 -1.34
N GLY A 157 -6.34 -16.12 -2.11
CA GLY A 157 -6.23 -15.21 -3.25
C GLY A 157 -6.36 -13.77 -2.77
N LEU A 158 -5.33 -12.95 -3.00
CA LEU A 158 -5.27 -11.57 -2.51
C LEU A 158 -5.43 -10.57 -3.64
N PHE A 159 -6.29 -9.57 -3.45
CA PHE A 159 -6.37 -8.38 -4.28
C PHE A 159 -5.96 -7.16 -3.46
N THR A 160 -4.87 -6.51 -3.86
CA THR A 160 -4.28 -5.38 -3.13
C THR A 160 -3.75 -4.33 -4.11
N ILE A 161 -4.00 -3.05 -3.85
CA ILE A 161 -3.42 -1.92 -4.57
C ILE A 161 -2.58 -1.12 -3.58
N THR A 162 -1.29 -0.96 -3.87
CA THR A 162 -0.37 -0.19 -3.04
C THR A 162 0.09 1.02 -3.83
N ARG A 163 -0.15 2.22 -3.30
CA ARG A 163 0.30 3.48 -3.88
C ARG A 163 1.00 4.33 -2.83
N ILE A 164 1.93 5.16 -3.27
CA ILE A 164 2.58 6.17 -2.44
C ILE A 164 2.21 7.56 -2.94
N MET A 165 1.98 8.48 -2.02
CA MET A 165 1.51 9.83 -2.31
C MET A 165 2.36 10.84 -1.56
N ARG A 166 2.84 11.86 -2.26
CA ARG A 166 3.51 13.02 -1.66
C ARG A 166 2.67 14.26 -1.91
N LYS A 167 2.66 15.18 -0.95
CA LYS A 167 2.12 16.52 -1.18
C LYS A 167 3.12 17.31 -2.02
N VAL A 168 2.67 17.80 -3.17
CA VAL A 168 3.44 18.70 -4.03
C VAL A 168 2.83 20.09 -3.99
N GLN A 169 3.65 21.11 -4.17
CA GLN A 169 3.17 22.47 -4.44
C GLN A 169 3.01 22.59 -5.95
N LEU A 170 1.78 22.82 -6.41
CA LEU A 170 1.51 23.14 -7.81
C LEU A 170 1.55 24.66 -7.95
N VAL A 171 2.43 25.17 -8.79
CA VAL A 171 2.37 26.56 -9.23
C VAL A 171 1.37 26.59 -10.38
N VAL A 172 0.21 27.21 -10.14
CA VAL A 172 -0.75 27.46 -11.21
C VAL A 172 -0.35 28.77 -11.87
N PRO A 173 0.17 28.78 -13.11
CA PRO A 173 0.43 30.03 -13.80
C PRO A 173 -0.90 30.74 -14.01
N VAL A 174 -1.03 31.94 -13.43
CA VAL A 174 -2.06 32.88 -13.86
C VAL A 174 -1.55 33.48 -15.15
N ILE A 175 -1.91 32.85 -16.27
CA ILE A 175 -1.80 33.51 -17.56
C ILE A 175 -2.88 34.59 -17.51
N ASP A 176 -2.46 35.85 -17.34
CA ASP A 176 -3.34 36.97 -17.65
C ASP A 176 -3.88 36.69 -19.04
N PHE A 177 -5.21 36.62 -19.18
CA PHE A 177 -5.82 36.58 -20.50
C PHE A 177 -5.27 37.78 -21.26
N CYS A 178 -4.25 37.56 -22.09
CA CYS A 178 -3.91 38.51 -23.13
C CYS A 178 -5.16 38.58 -23.97
N ILE A 179 -5.92 39.66 -23.79
CA ILE A 179 -6.88 40.09 -24.80
C ILE A 179 -6.06 40.09 -26.09
N PRO A 180 -6.37 39.21 -27.07
CA PRO A 180 -5.56 39.11 -28.26
C PRO A 180 -5.47 40.51 -28.88
N GLU A 181 -4.26 41.08 -28.93
CA GLU A 181 -4.02 42.34 -29.66
C GLU A 181 -4.13 42.13 -31.18
N ASN A 182 -4.26 40.87 -31.62
CA ASN A 182 -4.67 40.55 -32.97
C ASN A 182 -6.08 41.08 -33.17
N GLU A 183 -6.18 42.27 -33.77
CA GLU A 183 -7.39 42.75 -34.41
C GLU A 183 -8.01 41.59 -35.19
N CYS A 184 -9.29 41.31 -34.96
CA CYS A 184 -10.03 40.37 -35.78
C CYS A 184 -9.84 40.80 -37.24
N ILE A 185 -9.00 40.07 -37.98
CA ILE A 185 -9.00 40.15 -39.44
C ILE A 185 -10.34 39.54 -39.85
N ALA A 186 -11.37 40.37 -39.88
CA ALA A 186 -12.61 40.04 -40.53
C ALA A 186 -12.22 39.65 -41.96
N SER A 187 -12.37 38.37 -42.28
CA SER A 187 -12.05 37.71 -43.56
C SER A 187 -10.69 37.03 -43.66
N THR A 188 -10.50 35.93 -42.93
CA THR A 188 -9.92 34.72 -43.55
C THR A 188 -10.79 33.51 -43.21
N GLU A 189 -10.91 32.57 -44.17
CA GLU A 189 -11.89 31.48 -44.24
C GLU A 189 -11.81 30.41 -43.14
N ASN A 190 -10.96 30.58 -42.12
CA ASN A 190 -10.74 29.56 -41.11
C ASN A 190 -11.67 29.78 -39.92
N ASN A 191 -12.54 28.79 -39.70
CA ASN A 191 -13.55 28.75 -38.65
C ASN A 191 -12.89 28.97 -37.28
N PRO A 192 -13.37 29.88 -36.41
CA PRO A 192 -12.75 30.16 -35.11
C PRO A 192 -12.60 28.89 -34.23
N CYS A 193 -13.47 27.89 -34.42
CA CYS A 193 -13.33 26.59 -33.77
C CYS A 193 -12.02 25.87 -34.14
N GLU A 194 -11.56 25.95 -35.40
CA GLU A 194 -10.30 25.32 -35.84
C GLU A 194 -9.07 25.98 -35.20
N LEU A 195 -9.13 27.28 -34.89
CA LEU A 195 -8.03 27.97 -34.21
C LEU A 195 -7.86 27.45 -32.79
N PHE A 196 -8.96 27.32 -32.03
CA PHE A 196 -8.93 26.78 -30.68
C PHE A 196 -8.64 25.28 -30.65
N GLU A 197 -9.03 24.53 -31.69
CA GLU A 197 -8.71 23.11 -31.82
C GLU A 197 -7.21 22.86 -32.10
N ARG A 198 -6.49 23.84 -32.67
CA ARG A 198 -5.03 23.78 -32.88
C ARG A 198 -4.21 24.10 -31.63
N LEU A 199 -4.80 24.76 -30.63
CA LEU A 199 -4.13 25.07 -29.37
C LEU A 199 -4.20 23.84 -28.46
N THR A 200 -3.08 23.15 -28.28
CA THR A 200 -2.98 22.05 -27.32
C THR A 200 -2.87 22.63 -25.92
N PHE A 201 -3.75 22.18 -25.01
CA PHE A 201 -3.63 22.55 -23.60
C PHE A 201 -2.31 21.98 -23.06
N PRO A 202 -1.46 22.79 -22.40
CA PRO A 202 -0.13 22.35 -21.97
C PRO A 202 -0.25 21.52 -20.70
N VAL A 203 -0.85 20.33 -20.82
CA VAL A 203 -1.09 19.40 -19.71
C VAL A 203 0.21 19.16 -18.94
N ASP A 204 1.32 18.96 -19.64
CA ASP A 204 2.61 18.62 -19.04
C ASP A 204 3.17 19.68 -18.07
N GLU A 205 2.81 20.96 -18.22
CA GLU A 205 3.24 22.03 -17.30
C GLU A 205 2.53 21.99 -15.94
N PHE A 206 1.36 21.34 -15.87
CA PHE A 206 0.55 21.26 -14.66
C PHE A 206 0.78 19.96 -13.86
N PHE A 207 1.55 19.03 -14.39
CA PHE A 207 1.77 17.72 -13.78
C PHE A 207 3.17 17.62 -13.15
N PRO A 208 3.32 16.90 -12.02
CA PRO A 208 4.63 16.69 -11.41
C PRO A 208 5.59 15.99 -12.37
N PRO A 209 6.91 16.27 -12.30
CA PRO A 209 7.89 15.68 -13.20
C PRO A 209 7.84 14.14 -13.16
N GLU A 210 7.67 13.54 -14.33
CA GLU A 210 7.62 12.09 -14.51
C GLU A 210 9.03 11.46 -14.44
N ARG A 211 9.09 10.14 -14.27
CA ARG A 211 10.33 9.35 -14.16
C ARG A 211 11.40 9.75 -15.19
N ASN A 212 11.00 9.93 -16.44
CA ASN A 212 11.92 10.18 -17.55
C ASN A 212 12.69 11.51 -17.44
N HIS A 213 12.19 12.49 -16.65
CA HIS A 213 12.90 13.75 -16.39
C HIS A 213 14.14 13.58 -15.51
N PHE A 214 14.22 12.49 -14.74
CA PHE A 214 15.35 12.20 -13.85
C PHE A 214 16.41 11.30 -14.51
N ASP A 215 16.07 10.63 -15.62
CA ASP A 215 16.97 9.72 -16.34
C ASP A 215 17.78 10.43 -17.45
N SER A 216 17.44 11.68 -17.79
CA SER A 216 18.16 12.47 -18.80
C SER A 216 19.27 13.30 -18.15
N PRO A 217 20.56 13.08 -18.52
CA PRO A 217 21.62 14.01 -18.14
C PRO A 217 21.37 15.35 -18.81
N ASP A 218 21.38 16.43 -18.01
CA ASP A 218 21.19 17.82 -18.44
C ASP A 218 21.93 18.12 -19.75
N TYR A 219 21.18 18.33 -20.83
CA TYR A 219 21.67 19.09 -21.98
C TYR A 219 21.01 20.47 -21.94
N ASN A 220 21.78 21.43 -21.41
CA ASN A 220 21.69 22.87 -21.59
C ASN A 220 20.58 23.33 -22.55
N ASN A 221 19.56 24.00 -22.01
CA ASN A 221 18.96 25.11 -22.75
C ASN A 221 18.47 26.19 -21.78
N CYS A 222 19.43 26.94 -21.25
CA CYS A 222 19.16 28.23 -20.63
C CYS A 222 18.87 29.23 -21.77
N CYS A 223 17.59 29.43 -22.09
CA CYS A 223 17.17 30.49 -23.02
C CYS A 223 16.96 31.79 -22.24
N CYS A 224 18.05 32.55 -22.08
CA CYS A 224 17.96 34.01 -22.03
C CYS A 224 18.24 34.53 -23.44
N ASN A 225 17.24 35.11 -24.09
CA ASN A 225 17.34 36.20 -25.06
C ASN A 225 16.00 36.91 -25.14
#